data_AF-A0A2W6T339-F1
#
_entry.id   AF-A0A2W6T339-F1
#
_cell.length_a   1.000
_cell.length_b   1.000
_cell.length_c   1.000
_cell.angle_alpha   90.00
_cell.angle_beta   90.00
_cell.angle_gamma   90.00
#
_symmetry.space_group_name_H-M   'P 1'
#
loop_
_entity.id
_entity.type
_entity.pdbx_description
1 polymer ?
#
loop_
_entity_poly.entity_id
_entity_poly.type
_entity_poly.pdbx_seq_one_letter_code
_entity_poly.pdbx_strand_id
1 'polypeptide(L)'
;MNMQQERPSRSAFPLWALLTAFVVGAVLSGWMVWRLAAENGARAANQPIATTTNTAPASSTRATPLPLPSATTLAREVTEVAEQQGGLNQRLAAAEQRIARLDLQAQAATGNAARAEGLLIAFATRRALERGAELGYLGEQLRLRFGDALPNAVETVLRAGQNPITQDQLAARLDGLAPQLASPSSEQGWSRFKRELSELFVIRRASSPSPAADQRLERARAFLETGRIDAAIAEVQALPGADGASRWIRDARNYGEVQKALDLIETAAILEPRRLRDGEGHAVEQLSPAAETAIAR
;
A
#
# COMPACT_ATOMS: atom_id res chain seq x y z
N MET A 1 57.28 12.55 32.84
CA MET A 1 55.86 12.30 33.14
C MET A 1 55.10 12.21 31.82
N ASN A 2 54.90 10.99 31.31
CA ASN A 2 54.07 10.73 30.12
C ASN A 2 52.81 10.00 30.60
N MET A 3 51.66 10.67 30.59
CA MET A 3 50.37 10.03 30.78
C MET A 3 49.93 9.45 29.45
N GLN A 4 50.00 8.13 29.31
CA GLN A 4 49.27 7.40 28.29
C GLN A 4 47.83 7.17 28.79
N GLN A 5 46.86 7.69 28.04
CA GLN A 5 45.44 7.34 28.21
C GLN A 5 45.15 6.07 27.41
N GLU A 6 44.91 4.96 28.10
CA GLU A 6 44.33 3.74 27.50
C GLU A 6 42.89 4.01 27.04
N ARG A 7 42.58 3.62 25.80
CA ARG A 7 41.21 3.64 25.26
C ARG A 7 40.50 2.34 25.66
N PRO A 8 39.23 2.38 26.13
CA PRO A 8 38.49 1.17 26.49
C PRO A 8 38.14 0.36 25.23
N SER A 9 38.51 -0.92 25.21
CA SER A 9 38.10 -1.88 24.20
C SER A 9 36.59 -2.14 24.32
N ARG A 10 35.83 -1.73 23.31
CA ARG A 10 34.39 -2.04 23.21
C ARG A 10 34.25 -3.53 22.91
N SER A 11 33.83 -4.31 23.90
CA SER A 11 33.63 -5.74 23.78
C SER A 11 32.56 -6.05 22.72
N ALA A 12 32.91 -6.90 21.75
CA ALA A 12 32.01 -7.39 20.69
C ALA A 12 30.93 -8.38 21.19
N PHE A 13 30.83 -8.55 22.51
CA PHE A 13 29.91 -9.47 23.17
C PHE A 13 28.41 -9.24 22.89
N PRO A 14 27.87 -8.00 22.81
CA PRO A 14 26.45 -7.81 22.57
C PRO A 14 26.05 -8.12 21.12
N LEU A 15 26.96 -7.94 20.15
CA LEU A 15 26.71 -8.27 18.74
C LEU A 15 26.67 -9.79 18.51
N TRP A 16 27.54 -10.54 19.19
CA TRP A 16 27.53 -12.01 19.12
C TRP A 16 26.28 -12.60 19.76
N ALA A 17 25.80 -12.03 20.87
CA ALA A 17 24.56 -12.48 21.52
C ALA A 17 23.31 -12.25 20.64
N LEU A 18 23.28 -11.17 19.88
CA LEU A 18 22.17 -10.84 18.98
C LEU A 18 22.17 -11.73 17.74
N LEU A 19 23.35 -12.04 17.22
CA LEU A 19 23.52 -12.95 16.07
C LEU A 19 23.14 -14.38 16.43
N THR A 20 23.55 -14.88 17.61
CA THR A 20 23.16 -16.23 18.06
C THR A 20 21.66 -16.34 18.31
N ALA A 21 21.02 -15.32 18.89
CA ALA A 21 19.57 -15.30 19.07
C ALA A 21 18.81 -15.35 17.73
N PHE A 22 19.29 -14.64 16.70
CA PHE A 22 18.71 -14.66 15.36
C PHE A 22 18.83 -16.03 14.68
N VAL A 23 20.02 -16.65 14.77
CA VAL A 23 20.26 -17.98 14.19
C VAL A 23 19.40 -19.05 14.87
N VAL A 24 19.28 -19.02 16.20
CA VAL A 24 18.42 -19.94 16.95
C VAL A 24 16.95 -19.75 16.57
N GLY A 25 16.49 -18.50 16.42
CA GLY A 25 15.13 -18.20 15.97
C GLY A 25 14.81 -18.73 14.58
N ALA A 26 15.73 -18.54 13.63
CA ALA A 26 15.57 -19.04 12.26
C ALA A 26 15.51 -20.58 12.22
N VAL A 27 16.38 -21.26 12.97
CA VAL A 27 16.38 -22.74 13.06
C VAL A 27 15.08 -23.27 13.69
N LEU A 28 14.59 -22.64 14.77
CA LEU A 28 13.32 -23.02 15.39
C LEU A 28 12.12 -22.80 14.45
N SER A 29 12.08 -21.69 13.72
CA SER A 29 11.00 -21.43 12.74
C SER A 29 11.01 -22.44 11.59
N GLY A 30 12.18 -22.79 11.05
CA GLY A 30 12.33 -23.77 9.99
C GLY A 30 11.92 -25.17 10.45
N TRP A 31 12.31 -25.56 11.67
CA TRP A 31 11.92 -26.84 12.27
C TRP A 31 10.39 -26.93 12.47
N MET A 32 9.75 -25.83 12.89
CA MET A 32 8.31 -25.80 13.12
C MET A 32 7.51 -25.96 11.82
N VAL A 33 7.94 -25.29 10.74
CA VAL A 33 7.32 -25.41 9.40
C VAL A 33 7.51 -26.83 8.86
N TRP A 34 8.71 -27.41 8.99
CA TRP A 34 8.99 -28.78 8.55
C TRP A 34 8.14 -29.81 9.31
N ARG A 35 7.98 -29.65 10.63
CA ARG A 35 7.14 -30.52 11.46
C ARG A 35 5.66 -30.41 11.08
N LEU A 36 5.14 -29.21 10.84
CA LEU A 36 3.75 -29.01 10.41
C LEU A 36 3.50 -29.63 9.02
N ALA A 37 4.47 -29.51 8.12
CA ALA A 37 4.41 -30.14 6.80
C ALA A 37 4.45 -31.67 6.88
N ALA A 38 5.25 -32.25 7.78
CA ALA A 38 5.28 -33.70 8.02
C ALA A 38 3.96 -34.22 8.61
N GLU A 39 3.35 -33.50 9.55
CA GLU A 39 2.04 -33.84 10.13
C GLU A 39 0.90 -33.71 9.10
N ASN A 40 0.97 -32.75 8.18
CA ASN A 40 0.01 -32.59 7.09
C ASN A 40 0.20 -33.61 5.96
N GLY A 41 1.45 -33.99 5.66
CA GLY A 41 1.76 -35.09 4.73
C GLY A 41 1.25 -36.44 5.23
N ALA A 42 1.32 -36.70 6.54
CA ALA A 42 0.76 -37.91 7.15
C ALA A 42 -0.79 -37.96 7.09
N ARG A 43 -1.47 -36.80 7.14
CA ARG A 43 -2.94 -36.70 6.97
C ARG A 43 -3.38 -36.88 5.51
N ALA A 44 -2.53 -36.50 4.54
CA ALA A 44 -2.79 -36.75 3.12
C ALA A 44 -2.59 -38.24 2.74
N ALA A 45 -1.67 -38.95 3.40
CA ALA A 45 -1.41 -40.37 3.17
C ALA A 45 -2.48 -41.32 3.77
N ASN A 46 -3.33 -40.83 4.69
CA ASN A 46 -4.38 -41.61 5.35
C ASN A 46 -5.81 -41.35 4.82
N GLN A 47 -5.95 -40.71 3.66
CA GLN A 47 -7.24 -40.70 2.98
C GLN A 47 -7.48 -42.08 2.35
N PRO A 48 -8.58 -42.79 2.71
CA PRO A 48 -8.91 -44.04 2.04
C PRO A 48 -9.26 -43.72 0.59
N ILE A 49 -8.39 -44.17 -0.32
CA ILE A 49 -8.68 -44.24 -1.74
C ILE A 49 -9.91 -45.15 -1.86
N ALA A 50 -11.04 -44.59 -2.28
CA ALA A 50 -12.21 -45.38 -2.65
C ALA A 50 -11.86 -46.15 -3.93
N THR A 51 -11.24 -47.32 -3.76
CA THR A 51 -11.10 -48.32 -4.81
C THR A 51 -12.51 -48.82 -5.10
N THR A 52 -13.10 -48.40 -6.21
CA THR A 52 -14.32 -49.00 -6.72
C THR A 52 -13.98 -50.41 -7.19
N THR A 53 -13.97 -51.36 -6.28
CA THR A 53 -13.92 -52.78 -6.61
C THR A 53 -15.27 -53.15 -7.20
N ASN A 54 -15.31 -53.23 -8.53
CA ASN A 54 -16.43 -53.82 -9.26
C ASN A 54 -16.44 -55.34 -8.98
N THR A 55 -17.04 -55.73 -7.86
CA THR A 55 -17.39 -57.14 -7.60
C THR A 55 -18.76 -57.39 -8.20
N ALA A 56 -18.77 -57.89 -9.43
CA ALA A 56 -19.98 -58.43 -10.04
C ALA A 56 -20.37 -59.74 -9.32
N PRO A 57 -21.61 -59.88 -8.82
CA PRO A 57 -22.10 -61.20 -8.41
C PRO A 57 -22.39 -62.03 -9.67
N ALA A 58 -21.77 -63.20 -9.74
CA ALA A 58 -22.12 -64.23 -10.70
C ALA A 58 -23.57 -64.66 -10.45
N SER A 59 -24.47 -64.37 -11.39
CA SER A 59 -25.78 -65.01 -11.50
C SER A 59 -25.82 -65.77 -12.81
N SER A 60 -25.71 -67.09 -12.73
CA SER A 60 -26.00 -67.99 -13.83
C SER A 60 -27.49 -67.92 -14.14
N THR A 61 -27.89 -67.55 -15.35
CA THR A 61 -29.22 -67.92 -15.87
C THR A 61 -29.15 -68.23 -17.36
N ARG A 62 -29.61 -69.45 -17.63
CA ARG A 62 -29.81 -70.17 -18.88
C ARG A 62 -30.54 -69.33 -19.94
N ALA A 63 -30.09 -69.43 -21.19
CA ALA A 63 -30.78 -68.88 -22.35
C ALA A 63 -32.18 -69.51 -22.50
N THR A 64 -33.19 -68.66 -22.62
CA THR A 64 -34.58 -68.99 -22.99
C THR A 64 -35.07 -67.88 -23.94
N PRO A 65 -35.96 -68.17 -24.90
CA PRO A 65 -36.08 -67.39 -26.13
C PRO A 65 -36.85 -66.07 -25.96
N LEU A 66 -36.53 -65.14 -26.85
CA LEU A 66 -37.03 -63.77 -26.99
C LEU A 66 -38.58 -63.72 -27.16
N PRO A 67 -39.33 -63.02 -26.28
CA PRO A 67 -40.69 -62.59 -26.60
C PRO A 67 -40.65 -61.21 -27.29
N LEU A 68 -41.49 -61.02 -28.30
CA LEU A 68 -41.71 -59.72 -28.95
C LEU A 68 -42.19 -58.68 -27.91
N PRO A 69 -41.74 -57.41 -27.98
CA PRO A 69 -42.14 -56.38 -27.03
C PRO A 69 -43.64 -56.11 -27.14
N SER A 70 -44.34 -56.17 -26.00
CA SER A 70 -45.74 -55.80 -25.88
C SER A 70 -45.88 -54.28 -25.66
N ALA A 71 -46.98 -53.65 -26.08
CA ALA A 71 -47.19 -52.19 -25.98
C ALA A 71 -46.94 -51.58 -24.57
N THR A 72 -47.06 -52.39 -23.51
CA THR A 72 -46.76 -51.99 -22.13
C THR A 72 -45.26 -51.78 -21.84
N THR A 73 -44.34 -52.47 -22.53
CA THR A 73 -42.90 -52.26 -22.33
C THR A 73 -42.40 -50.97 -22.98
N LEU A 74 -42.93 -50.65 -24.16
CA LEU A 74 -42.66 -49.37 -24.85
C LEU A 74 -43.18 -48.18 -24.03
N ALA A 75 -44.35 -48.29 -23.41
CA ALA A 75 -44.87 -47.24 -22.52
C ALA A 75 -44.00 -47.05 -21.26
N ARG A 76 -43.44 -48.13 -20.72
CA ARG A 76 -42.52 -48.07 -19.57
C ARG A 76 -41.19 -47.43 -19.94
N GLU A 77 -40.61 -47.80 -21.08
CA GLU A 77 -39.37 -47.18 -21.60
C GLU A 77 -39.56 -45.68 -21.88
N VAL A 78 -40.69 -45.28 -22.48
CA VAL A 78 -41.00 -43.85 -22.72
C VAL A 78 -41.14 -43.07 -21.41
N THR A 79 -41.71 -43.69 -20.36
CA THR A 79 -41.85 -43.06 -19.04
C THR A 79 -40.49 -42.93 -18.34
N GLU A 80 -39.65 -43.96 -18.37
CA GLU A 80 -38.29 -43.93 -17.81
C GLU A 80 -37.40 -42.90 -18.53
N VAL A 81 -37.50 -42.78 -19.85
CA VAL A 81 -36.78 -41.76 -20.62
C VAL A 81 -37.27 -40.35 -20.27
N ALA A 82 -38.57 -40.15 -20.07
CA ALA A 82 -39.11 -38.85 -19.66
C ALA A 82 -38.65 -38.45 -18.24
N GLU A 83 -38.59 -39.39 -17.30
CA GLU A 83 -38.06 -39.16 -15.94
C GLU A 83 -36.55 -38.83 -15.97
N GLN A 84 -35.77 -39.54 -16.79
CA GLN A 84 -34.34 -39.25 -16.98
C GLN A 84 -34.11 -37.86 -17.61
N GLN A 85 -34.93 -37.46 -18.59
CA GLN A 85 -34.88 -36.12 -19.20
C GLN A 85 -35.26 -35.02 -18.20
N GLY A 86 -36.25 -35.24 -17.33
CA GLY A 86 -36.58 -34.33 -16.24
C GLY A 86 -35.43 -34.15 -15.25
N GLY A 87 -34.75 -35.23 -14.90
CA GLY A 87 -33.55 -35.20 -14.04
C GLY A 87 -32.34 -34.50 -14.69
N LEU A 88 -32.16 -34.64 -16.00
CA LEU A 88 -31.13 -33.92 -16.78
C LEU A 88 -31.39 -32.41 -16.79
N ASN A 89 -32.64 -31.98 -17.02
CA ASN A 89 -33.00 -30.57 -17.01
C ASN A 89 -32.79 -29.92 -15.64
N GLN A 90 -33.11 -30.62 -14.55
CA GLN A 90 -32.84 -30.13 -13.19
C GLN A 90 -31.34 -29.99 -12.90
N ARG A 91 -30.53 -30.95 -13.35
CA ARG A 91 -29.07 -30.88 -13.20
C ARG A 91 -28.46 -29.76 -14.03
N LEU A 92 -28.97 -29.52 -15.24
CA LEU A 92 -28.55 -28.40 -16.09
C LEU A 92 -28.87 -27.06 -15.42
N ALA A 93 -30.11 -26.85 -14.96
CA ALA A 93 -30.49 -25.64 -14.25
C ALA A 93 -29.66 -25.43 -12.97
N ALA A 94 -29.37 -26.49 -12.21
CA ALA A 94 -28.50 -26.41 -11.03
C ALA A 94 -27.04 -26.10 -11.38
N ALA A 95 -26.54 -26.61 -12.52
CA ALA A 95 -25.20 -26.31 -13.01
C ALA A 95 -25.09 -24.84 -13.47
N GLU A 96 -26.08 -24.33 -14.20
CA GLU A 96 -26.17 -22.93 -14.61
C GLU A 96 -26.18 -21.98 -13.41
N GLN A 97 -27.00 -22.27 -12.38
CA GLN A 97 -27.01 -21.51 -11.13
C GLN A 97 -25.66 -21.55 -10.40
N ARG A 98 -24.97 -22.70 -10.42
CA ARG A 98 -23.64 -22.82 -9.81
C ARG A 98 -22.60 -22.00 -10.56
N ILE A 99 -22.65 -21.97 -11.89
CA ILE A 99 -21.77 -21.14 -12.72
C ILE A 99 -22.01 -19.66 -12.44
N ALA A 100 -23.27 -19.22 -12.39
CA ALA A 100 -23.60 -17.83 -12.05
C ALA A 100 -23.06 -17.43 -10.67
N ARG A 101 -23.15 -18.32 -9.67
CA ARG A 101 -22.56 -18.07 -8.35
C ARG A 101 -21.03 -18.02 -8.37
N LEU A 102 -20.40 -18.90 -9.15
CA LEU A 102 -18.94 -18.92 -9.30
C LEU A 102 -18.44 -17.64 -10.00
N ASP A 103 -19.17 -17.14 -11.00
CA ASP A 103 -18.83 -15.89 -11.68
C ASP A 103 -18.88 -14.69 -10.72
N LEU A 104 -19.95 -14.57 -9.93
CA LEU A 104 -20.06 -13.53 -8.89
C LEU A 104 -18.95 -13.64 -7.83
N GLN A 105 -18.60 -14.86 -7.42
CA GLN A 105 -17.50 -15.10 -6.49
C GLN A 105 -16.13 -14.73 -7.09
N ALA A 106 -15.91 -15.05 -8.37
CA ALA A 106 -14.69 -14.70 -9.09
C ALA A 106 -14.55 -13.18 -9.22
N GLN A 107 -15.60 -12.47 -9.61
CA GLN A 107 -15.62 -11.00 -9.69
C GLN A 107 -15.35 -10.36 -8.31
N ALA A 108 -15.95 -10.90 -7.25
CA ALA A 108 -15.69 -10.43 -5.89
C ALA A 108 -14.23 -10.68 -5.45
N ALA A 109 -13.66 -11.84 -5.80
CA ALA A 109 -12.27 -12.16 -5.52
C ALA A 109 -11.31 -11.21 -6.27
N THR A 110 -11.54 -10.97 -7.55
CA THR A 110 -10.77 -10.02 -8.37
C THR A 110 -10.83 -8.61 -7.80
N GLY A 111 -12.02 -8.13 -7.42
CA GLY A 111 -12.18 -6.81 -6.79
C GLY A 111 -11.44 -6.69 -5.45
N ASN A 112 -11.41 -7.76 -4.64
CA ASN A 112 -10.66 -7.78 -3.38
C ASN A 112 -9.14 -7.82 -3.62
N ALA A 113 -8.67 -8.61 -4.58
CA ALA A 113 -7.27 -8.65 -4.98
C ALA A 113 -6.82 -7.27 -5.48
N ALA A 114 -7.62 -6.63 -6.34
CA ALA A 114 -7.37 -5.27 -6.77
C ALA A 114 -7.33 -4.28 -5.59
N ARG A 115 -8.22 -4.38 -4.60
CA ARG A 115 -8.12 -3.49 -3.42
C ARG A 115 -6.78 -3.69 -2.69
N ALA A 116 -6.38 -4.95 -2.46
CA ALA A 116 -5.15 -5.28 -1.76
C ALA A 116 -3.90 -4.78 -2.50
N GLU A 117 -3.82 -5.02 -3.81
CA GLU A 117 -2.72 -4.53 -4.64
C GLU A 117 -2.61 -3.01 -4.62
N GLY A 118 -3.75 -2.31 -4.65
CA GLY A 118 -3.79 -0.85 -4.56
C GLY A 118 -3.20 -0.32 -3.28
N LEU A 119 -3.59 -0.92 -2.16
CA LEU A 119 -3.05 -0.57 -0.85
C LEU A 119 -1.56 -0.86 -0.76
N LEU A 120 -1.10 -1.99 -1.30
CA LEU A 120 0.32 -2.35 -1.32
C LEU A 120 1.14 -1.35 -2.13
N ILE A 121 0.68 -0.95 -3.32
CA ILE A 121 1.38 0.03 -4.16
C ILE A 121 1.37 1.41 -3.50
N ALA A 122 0.23 1.84 -2.94
CA ALA A 122 0.14 3.12 -2.23
C ALA A 122 1.09 3.16 -1.02
N PHE A 123 1.08 2.11 -0.19
CA PHE A 123 1.95 2.01 0.97
C PHE A 123 3.44 1.92 0.60
N ALA A 124 3.78 1.09 -0.40
CA ALA A 124 5.16 0.97 -0.89
C ALA A 124 5.69 2.30 -1.44
N THR A 125 4.84 3.05 -2.14
CA THR A 125 5.17 4.39 -2.65
C THR A 125 5.43 5.37 -1.51
N ARG A 126 4.51 5.48 -0.54
CA ARG A 126 4.68 6.34 0.64
C ARG A 126 6.00 6.00 1.34
N ARG A 127 6.24 4.71 1.58
CA ARG A 127 7.45 4.23 2.26
C ARG A 127 8.73 4.45 1.45
N ALA A 128 8.67 4.46 0.12
CA ALA A 128 9.81 4.77 -0.74
C ALA A 128 10.17 6.26 -0.63
N LEU A 129 9.18 7.15 -0.77
CA LEU A 129 9.39 8.60 -0.71
C LEU A 129 9.83 9.07 0.69
N GLU A 130 9.26 8.53 1.76
CA GLU A 130 9.70 8.81 3.14
C GLU A 130 11.18 8.48 3.36
N ARG A 131 11.68 7.42 2.72
CA ARG A 131 13.09 7.02 2.80
C ARG A 131 13.98 7.76 1.81
N GLY A 132 13.43 8.64 0.98
CA GLY A 132 14.19 9.31 -0.08
C GLY A 132 14.59 8.37 -1.22
N ALA A 133 13.88 7.25 -1.42
CA ALA A 133 14.13 6.33 -2.53
C ALA A 133 13.34 6.74 -3.78
N GLU A 134 13.96 6.60 -4.94
CA GLU A 134 13.29 6.75 -6.23
C GLU A 134 12.22 5.66 -6.40
N LEU A 135 11.13 5.99 -7.12
CA LEU A 135 9.99 5.09 -7.25
C LEU A 135 10.27 3.89 -8.17
N GLY A 136 11.11 4.06 -9.20
CA GLY A 136 11.39 3.00 -10.19
C GLY A 136 10.10 2.36 -10.70
N TYR A 137 10.00 1.04 -10.57
CA TYR A 137 8.82 0.26 -10.99
C TYR A 137 7.51 0.70 -10.30
N LEU A 138 7.56 1.19 -9.05
CA LEU A 138 6.36 1.69 -8.35
C LEU A 138 5.71 2.86 -9.09
N GLY A 139 6.51 3.67 -9.78
CA GLY A 139 5.99 4.78 -10.57
C GLY A 139 5.12 4.32 -11.74
N GLU A 140 5.56 3.30 -12.47
CA GLU A 140 4.77 2.73 -13.56
C GLU A 140 3.52 2.00 -13.05
N GLN A 141 3.63 1.32 -11.90
CA GLN A 141 2.46 0.71 -11.24
C GLN A 141 1.45 1.76 -10.78
N LEU A 142 1.90 2.89 -10.25
CA LEU A 142 1.04 4.02 -9.90
C LEU A 142 0.29 4.56 -11.11
N ARG A 143 1.00 4.77 -12.23
CA ARG A 143 0.40 5.28 -13.47
C ARG A 143 -0.61 4.30 -14.03
N LEU A 144 -0.24 3.02 -14.14
CA LEU A 144 -1.13 1.97 -14.65
C LEU A 144 -2.40 1.88 -13.83
N ARG A 145 -2.32 2.03 -12.50
CA ARG A 145 -3.40 1.66 -11.60
C ARG A 145 -4.29 2.81 -11.17
N PHE A 146 -3.69 3.97 -10.93
CA PHE A 146 -4.33 5.16 -10.40
C PHE A 146 -4.37 6.31 -11.42
N GLY A 147 -3.71 6.18 -12.58
CA GLY A 147 -3.57 7.26 -13.57
C GLY A 147 -4.89 7.79 -14.11
N ASP A 148 -5.87 6.91 -14.33
CA ASP A 148 -7.19 7.32 -14.82
C ASP A 148 -8.06 7.95 -13.72
N ALA A 149 -7.97 7.45 -12.49
CA ALA A 149 -8.79 7.92 -11.37
C ALA A 149 -8.24 9.21 -10.74
N LEU A 150 -6.91 9.36 -10.67
CA LEU A 150 -6.22 10.41 -9.95
C LEU A 150 -5.01 10.97 -10.74
N PRO A 151 -5.20 11.46 -11.98
CA PRO A 151 -4.07 11.86 -12.84
C PRO A 151 -3.16 12.90 -12.19
N ASN A 152 -3.75 13.92 -11.55
CA ASN A 152 -2.99 15.01 -10.91
C ASN A 152 -2.18 14.55 -9.68
N ALA A 153 -2.74 13.65 -8.87
CA ALA A 153 -2.07 13.14 -7.68
C ALA A 153 -0.92 12.22 -8.07
N VAL A 154 -1.16 11.32 -9.04
CA VAL A 154 -0.14 10.43 -9.59
C VAL A 154 1.01 11.24 -10.18
N GLU A 155 0.74 12.27 -10.99
CA GLU A 155 1.82 13.07 -11.57
C GLU A 155 2.64 13.81 -10.50
N THR A 156 2.00 14.31 -9.45
CA THR A 156 2.67 14.97 -8.33
C THR A 156 3.63 14.01 -7.62
N VAL A 157 3.19 12.78 -7.36
CA VAL A 157 4.01 11.73 -6.74
C VAL A 157 5.14 11.28 -7.67
N LEU A 158 4.88 11.11 -8.97
CA LEU A 158 5.90 10.73 -9.95
C LEU A 158 7.00 11.77 -10.09
N ARG A 159 6.62 13.06 -10.12
CA ARG A 159 7.58 14.17 -10.17
C ARG A 159 8.45 14.19 -8.92
N ALA A 160 7.86 13.97 -7.74
CA ALA A 160 8.59 13.87 -6.49
C ALA A 160 9.51 12.64 -6.46
N GLY A 161 9.11 11.53 -7.08
CA GLY A 161 9.90 10.31 -7.20
C GLY A 161 11.22 10.46 -7.94
N GLN A 162 11.40 11.51 -8.75
CA GLN A 162 12.67 11.81 -9.43
C GLN A 162 13.71 12.44 -8.51
N ASN A 163 13.26 13.23 -7.51
CA ASN A 163 14.11 13.93 -6.57
C ASN A 163 13.40 13.98 -5.21
N PRO A 164 13.36 12.85 -4.48
CA PRO A 164 12.56 12.75 -3.26
C PRO A 164 13.20 13.58 -2.15
N ILE A 165 12.42 14.52 -1.62
CA ILE A 165 12.79 15.34 -0.46
C ILE A 165 12.14 14.71 0.78
N THR A 166 12.94 14.40 1.79
CA THR A 166 12.44 13.85 3.05
C THR A 166 12.21 14.95 4.08
N GLN A 167 11.37 14.66 5.08
CA GLN A 167 11.14 15.54 6.23
C GLN A 167 12.45 15.85 6.97
N ASP A 168 13.29 14.84 7.20
CA ASP A 168 14.61 15.01 7.84
C ASP A 168 15.52 15.94 7.04
N GLN A 169 15.49 15.85 5.70
CA GLN A 169 16.24 16.77 4.85
C GLN A 169 15.71 18.20 4.96
N LEU A 170 14.39 18.40 5.06
CA LEU A 170 13.80 19.72 5.29
C LEU A 170 14.20 20.29 6.65
N ALA A 171 14.21 19.47 7.69
CA ALA A 171 14.63 19.87 9.04
C ALA A 171 16.12 20.26 9.06
N ALA A 172 17.00 19.40 8.52
CA ALA A 172 18.43 19.69 8.44
C ALA A 172 18.75 20.94 7.60
N ARG A 173 18.02 21.17 6.50
CA ARG A 173 18.14 22.39 5.70
C ARG A 173 17.66 23.62 6.47
N LEU A 174 16.59 23.52 7.25
CA LEU A 174 16.11 24.62 8.09
C LEU A 174 17.16 24.99 9.15
N ASP A 175 17.80 24.00 9.77
CA ASP A 175 18.86 24.22 10.75
C ASP A 175 20.08 24.91 10.16
N GLY A 176 20.49 24.53 8.95
CA GLY A 176 21.55 25.22 8.22
C GLY A 176 21.22 26.68 7.88
N LEU A 177 19.93 27.01 7.74
CA LEU A 177 19.44 28.36 7.47
C LEU A 177 19.21 29.20 8.74
N ALA A 178 19.25 28.61 9.93
CA ALA A 178 18.91 29.29 11.18
C ALA A 178 19.68 30.62 11.40
N PRO A 179 21.02 30.71 11.21
CA PRO A 179 21.74 31.97 11.40
C PRO A 179 21.32 33.06 10.42
N GLN A 180 20.97 32.68 9.18
CA GLN A 180 20.53 33.61 8.15
C GLN A 180 19.10 34.08 8.40
N LEU A 181 18.24 33.20 8.91
CA LEU A 181 16.85 33.52 9.22
C LEU A 181 16.69 34.43 10.43
N ALA A 182 17.62 34.35 11.38
CA ALA A 182 17.66 35.17 12.58
C ALA A 182 18.02 36.64 12.32
N SER A 183 18.71 36.93 11.21
CA SER A 183 19.17 38.27 10.84
C SER A 183 18.34 38.83 9.67
N PRO A 184 17.99 40.13 9.66
CA PRO A 184 17.38 40.74 8.49
C PRO A 184 18.34 40.65 7.29
N SER A 185 17.79 40.46 6.08
CA SER A 185 18.58 40.42 4.85
C SER A 185 19.41 41.71 4.72
N SER A 186 20.68 41.55 4.32
CA SER A 186 21.64 42.66 4.23
C SER A 186 21.22 43.76 3.24
N GLU A 187 20.49 43.41 2.18
CA GLU A 187 20.01 44.35 1.16
C GLU A 187 18.84 45.23 1.64
N GLN A 188 17.82 44.65 2.29
CA GLN A 188 16.74 45.43 2.90
C GLN A 188 17.20 46.17 4.16
N GLY A 189 18.15 45.61 4.92
CA GLY A 189 18.74 46.26 6.08
C GLY A 189 19.52 47.53 5.72
N TRP A 190 20.34 47.48 4.66
CA TRP A 190 21.17 48.63 4.23
C TRP A 190 20.35 49.79 3.67
N SER A 191 19.30 49.49 2.90
CA SER A 191 18.40 50.51 2.35
C SER A 191 17.53 51.16 3.43
N ARG A 192 17.07 50.40 4.44
CA ARG A 192 16.35 50.93 5.59
C ARG A 192 17.27 51.74 6.51
N PHE A 193 18.50 51.27 6.74
CA PHE A 193 19.54 51.97 7.49
C PHE A 193 19.91 53.33 6.87
N LYS A 194 20.09 53.40 5.55
CA LYS A 194 20.39 54.68 4.85
C LYS A 194 19.27 55.72 5.01
N ARG A 195 18.02 55.27 5.14
CA ARG A 195 16.83 56.10 5.33
C ARG A 195 16.60 56.51 6.79
N GLU A 196 17.00 55.68 7.74
CA GLU A 196 16.94 56.00 9.18
C GLU A 196 18.12 56.89 9.63
N LEU A 197 19.29 56.79 8.98
CA LEU A 197 20.44 57.68 9.16
C LEU A 197 20.12 59.16 8.87
N SER A 198 19.11 59.42 8.03
CA SER A 198 18.62 60.78 7.79
C SER A 198 17.69 61.32 8.89
N GLU A 199 17.22 60.49 9.83
CA GLU A 199 16.20 60.93 10.80
C GLU A 199 16.62 61.00 12.27
N LEU A 200 17.43 60.10 12.85
CA LEU A 200 17.94 60.33 14.23
C LEU A 200 18.92 59.24 14.67
N PHE A 201 20.08 59.64 15.20
CA PHE A 201 21.08 58.72 15.75
C PHE A 201 20.61 58.10 17.07
N VAL A 202 20.30 56.80 17.07
CA VAL A 202 20.35 55.92 18.25
C VAL A 202 21.15 54.67 17.89
N ILE A 203 22.44 54.67 18.23
CA ILE A 203 23.33 53.52 18.08
C ILE A 203 23.03 52.55 19.21
N ARG A 204 22.26 51.50 18.92
CA ARG A 204 22.22 50.29 19.76
C ARG A 204 23.07 49.21 19.09
N ARG A 205 24.12 48.75 19.77
CA ARG A 205 24.91 47.58 19.36
C ARG A 205 24.01 46.33 19.44
N ALA A 206 23.44 45.93 18.31
CA ALA A 206 22.67 44.69 18.17
C ALA A 206 23.59 43.60 17.57
N SER A 207 24.35 42.92 18.43
CA SER A 207 25.16 41.76 18.01
C SER A 207 24.57 40.43 18.49
N SER A 208 23.31 40.43 18.93
CA SER A 208 22.62 39.22 19.39
C SER A 208 21.27 39.09 18.67
N PRO A 209 20.96 37.90 18.09
CA PRO A 209 19.64 37.59 17.55
C PRO A 209 18.50 37.97 18.51
N SER A 210 17.34 38.34 17.96
CA SER A 210 16.15 38.58 18.78
C SER A 210 15.65 37.26 19.37
N PRO A 211 15.37 37.17 20.67
CA PRO A 211 14.83 35.94 21.29
C PRO A 211 13.50 35.49 20.67
N ALA A 212 12.76 36.40 20.04
CA ALA A 212 11.53 36.07 19.32
C ALA A 212 11.77 35.31 18.00
N ALA A 213 12.92 35.53 17.34
CA ALA A 213 13.28 34.82 16.11
C ALA A 213 13.70 33.37 16.40
N ASP A 214 14.47 33.16 17.48
CA ASP A 214 14.86 31.82 17.92
C ASP A 214 13.63 30.99 18.31
N GLN A 215 12.69 31.56 19.07
CA GLN A 215 11.43 30.89 19.41
C GLN A 215 10.57 30.55 18.19
N ARG A 216 10.58 31.37 17.14
CA ARG A 216 9.87 31.09 15.87
C ARG A 216 10.50 29.91 15.14
N LEU A 217 11.83 29.84 15.09
CA LEU A 217 12.54 28.71 14.51
C LEU A 217 12.26 27.41 15.26
N GLU A 218 12.23 27.45 16.60
CA GLU A 218 11.86 26.27 17.40
C GLU A 218 10.42 25.79 17.11
N ARG A 219 9.45 26.71 16.99
CA ARG A 219 8.08 26.33 16.58
C ARG A 219 8.02 25.77 15.16
N ALA A 220 8.77 26.35 14.23
CA ALA A 220 8.86 25.84 12.87
C ALA A 220 9.39 24.39 12.85
N ARG A 221 10.43 24.09 13.65
CA ARG A 221 10.96 22.72 13.82
C ARG A 221 9.90 21.76 14.38
N ALA A 222 9.22 22.15 15.46
CA ALA A 222 8.17 21.33 16.06
C ALA A 222 7.01 21.06 15.08
N PHE A 223 6.65 22.04 14.24
CA PHE A 223 5.66 21.83 13.19
C PHE A 223 6.16 20.90 12.08
N LEU A 224 7.43 20.99 11.67
CA LEU A 224 7.99 20.03 10.73
C LEU A 224 7.96 18.62 11.30
N GLU A 225 8.41 18.41 12.53
CA GLU A 225 8.45 17.09 13.21
C GLU A 225 7.06 16.44 13.27
N THR A 226 6.02 17.24 13.49
CA THR A 226 4.62 16.78 13.54
C THR A 226 3.94 16.69 12.17
N GLY A 227 4.67 16.92 11.07
CA GLY A 227 4.13 16.89 9.70
C GLY A 227 3.24 18.09 9.33
N ARG A 228 3.20 19.13 10.16
CA ARG A 228 2.42 20.36 9.93
C ARG A 228 3.18 21.34 9.05
N ILE A 229 3.37 20.96 7.79
CA ILE A 229 4.25 21.67 6.85
C ILE A 229 3.81 23.12 6.59
N ASP A 230 2.51 23.36 6.39
CA ASP A 230 2.00 24.72 6.14
C ASP A 230 2.22 25.66 7.33
N ALA A 231 2.12 25.15 8.56
CA ALA A 231 2.39 25.91 9.77
C ALA A 231 3.89 26.21 9.94
N ALA A 232 4.75 25.25 9.61
CA ALA A 232 6.19 25.46 9.59
C ALA A 232 6.60 26.54 8.58
N ILE A 233 6.02 26.51 7.37
CA ILE A 233 6.25 27.52 6.34
C ILE A 233 5.84 28.91 6.85
N ALA A 234 4.68 29.03 7.50
CA ALA A 234 4.19 30.31 8.02
C ALA A 234 5.13 30.90 9.09
N GLU A 235 5.69 30.08 9.99
CA GLU A 235 6.66 30.55 10.98
C GLU A 235 7.97 31.02 10.33
N VAL A 236 8.47 30.29 9.32
CA VAL A 236 9.69 30.70 8.59
C VAL A 236 9.48 31.97 7.78
N GLN A 237 8.31 32.15 7.16
CA GLN A 237 7.95 33.37 6.46
C GLN A 237 7.83 34.59 7.37
N ALA A 238 7.52 34.38 8.65
CA ALA A 238 7.45 35.43 9.65
C ALA A 238 8.83 35.84 10.21
N LEU A 239 9.92 35.19 9.79
CA LEU A 239 11.28 35.51 10.24
C LEU A 239 11.87 36.70 9.47
N PRO A 240 12.75 37.51 10.11
CA PRO A 240 13.37 38.67 9.46
C PRO A 240 14.17 38.32 8.19
N GLY A 241 14.79 37.14 8.14
CA GLY A 241 15.59 36.66 7.02
C GLY A 241 14.83 35.74 6.04
N ALA A 242 13.50 35.76 6.02
CA ALA A 242 12.68 34.82 5.25
C ALA A 242 13.02 34.75 3.75
N ASP A 243 13.46 35.87 3.16
CA ASP A 243 13.87 35.94 1.74
C ASP A 243 14.99 34.94 1.41
N GLY A 244 15.91 34.72 2.36
CA GLY A 244 17.00 33.75 2.25
C GLY A 244 16.55 32.28 2.26
N ALA A 245 15.32 32.00 2.71
CA ALA A 245 14.75 30.65 2.75
C ALA A 245 13.78 30.35 1.61
N SER A 246 13.70 31.19 0.57
CA SER A 246 12.77 31.00 -0.56
C SER A 246 12.83 29.60 -1.20
N ARG A 247 14.03 29.03 -1.36
CA ARG A 247 14.22 27.64 -1.84
C ARG A 247 13.65 26.61 -0.87
N TRP A 248 13.94 26.76 0.42
CA TRP A 248 13.43 25.86 1.45
C TRP A 248 11.91 25.91 1.54
N ILE A 249 11.30 27.11 1.46
CA ILE A 249 9.84 27.30 1.46
C ILE A 249 9.20 26.57 0.27
N ARG A 250 9.81 26.66 -0.92
CA ARG A 250 9.34 25.96 -2.13
C ARG A 250 9.42 24.45 -1.95
N ASP A 251 10.55 23.94 -1.47
CA ASP A 251 10.75 22.51 -1.21
C ASP A 251 9.75 21.98 -0.19
N ALA A 252 9.52 22.72 0.91
CA ALA A 252 8.54 22.38 1.93
C ALA A 252 7.11 22.35 1.36
N ARG A 253 6.73 23.35 0.54
CA ARG A 253 5.42 23.35 -0.11
C ARG A 253 5.25 22.15 -1.02
N ASN A 254 6.25 21.86 -1.86
CA ASN A 254 6.22 20.69 -2.74
C ASN A 254 6.07 19.39 -1.93
N TYR A 255 6.80 19.25 -0.83
CA TYR A 255 6.68 18.10 0.07
C TYR A 255 5.26 17.98 0.64
N GLY A 256 4.65 19.08 1.09
CA GLY A 256 3.25 19.09 1.56
C GLY A 256 2.24 18.67 0.49
N GLU A 257 2.41 19.13 -0.75
CA GLU A 257 1.56 18.71 -1.88
C GLU A 257 1.71 17.22 -2.20
N VAL A 258 2.92 16.68 -2.08
CA VAL A 258 3.16 15.24 -2.24
C VAL A 258 2.47 14.43 -1.15
N GLN A 259 2.50 14.86 0.11
CA GLN A 259 1.79 14.18 1.21
C GLN A 259 0.28 14.15 0.95
N LYS A 260 -0.31 15.28 0.56
CA LYS A 260 -1.74 15.34 0.19
C LYS A 260 -2.06 14.41 -0.97
N ALA A 261 -1.21 14.35 -1.99
CA ALA A 261 -1.39 13.45 -3.13
C ALA A 261 -1.32 11.97 -2.72
N LEU A 262 -0.40 11.61 -1.82
CA LEU A 262 -0.31 10.25 -1.27
C LEU A 262 -1.56 9.89 -0.45
N ASP A 263 -2.07 10.81 0.36
CA ASP A 263 -3.31 10.61 1.14
C ASP A 263 -4.52 10.39 0.23
N LEU A 264 -4.61 11.11 -0.90
CA LEU A 264 -5.66 10.92 -1.91
C LEU A 264 -5.56 9.54 -2.58
N ILE A 265 -4.35 9.10 -2.93
CA ILE A 265 -4.11 7.77 -3.53
C ILE A 265 -4.48 6.66 -2.55
N GLU A 266 -4.09 6.79 -1.28
CA GLU A 266 -4.43 5.84 -0.23
C GLU A 266 -5.95 5.79 0.01
N THR A 267 -6.60 6.95 0.07
CA THR A 267 -8.05 7.05 0.23
C THR A 267 -8.78 6.40 -0.94
N ALA A 268 -8.33 6.63 -2.18
CA ALA A 268 -8.92 5.99 -3.36
C ALA A 268 -8.71 4.48 -3.38
N ALA A 269 -7.55 3.99 -2.93
CA ALA A 269 -7.28 2.56 -2.77
C ALA A 269 -8.26 1.89 -1.79
N ILE A 270 -8.71 2.60 -0.75
CA ILE A 270 -9.68 2.10 0.23
C ILE A 270 -11.12 2.19 -0.32
N LEU A 271 -11.53 3.37 -0.81
CA LEU A 271 -12.93 3.72 -1.02
C LEU A 271 -13.44 3.43 -2.44
N GLU A 272 -12.60 3.51 -3.47
CA GLU A 272 -13.05 3.41 -4.87
C GLU A 272 -12.32 2.35 -5.72
N PRO A 273 -12.26 1.05 -5.32
CA PRO A 273 -11.58 0.02 -6.11
C PRO A 273 -12.09 -0.10 -7.56
N ARG A 274 -13.38 0.21 -7.79
CA ARG A 274 -14.04 0.09 -9.10
C ARG A 274 -13.51 1.06 -10.16
N ARG A 275 -12.92 2.19 -9.75
CA ARG A 275 -12.31 3.15 -10.67
C ARG A 275 -10.82 2.89 -10.89
N LEU A 276 -10.26 1.91 -10.19
CA LEU A 276 -8.87 1.51 -10.32
C LEU A 276 -8.76 0.39 -11.35
N ARG A 277 -7.57 0.23 -11.90
CA ARG A 277 -7.23 -0.91 -12.75
C ARG A 277 -6.65 -2.06 -11.92
N ASP A 278 -6.75 -3.28 -12.42
CA ASP A 278 -6.06 -4.44 -11.85
C ASP A 278 -4.58 -4.49 -12.27
N GLY A 279 -3.83 -5.50 -11.80
CA GLY A 279 -2.41 -5.69 -12.12
C GLY A 279 -2.12 -5.92 -13.62
N GLU A 280 -3.12 -6.25 -14.43
CA GLU A 280 -3.02 -6.40 -15.89
C GLU A 280 -3.47 -5.14 -16.65
N GLY A 281 -4.02 -4.14 -15.95
CA GLY A 281 -4.45 -2.87 -16.51
C GLY A 281 -5.92 -2.84 -16.94
N HIS A 282 -6.71 -3.85 -16.64
CA HIS A 282 -8.14 -3.90 -16.93
C HIS A 282 -8.95 -3.13 -15.87
N ALA A 283 -10.09 -2.58 -16.28
CA ALA A 283 -10.99 -1.90 -15.35
C ALA A 283 -11.64 -2.91 -14.39
N VAL A 284 -11.72 -2.56 -13.09
CA VAL A 284 -12.36 -3.42 -12.09
C VAL A 284 -13.88 -3.28 -12.19
N GLU A 285 -14.51 -4.09 -13.04
CA GLU A 285 -15.96 -4.20 -13.15
C GLU A 285 -16.50 -5.11 -12.04
N GLN A 286 -17.01 -4.49 -10.96
CA GLN A 286 -17.79 -5.20 -9.95
C GLN A 286 -19.27 -4.85 -10.13
N LEU A 287 -20.05 -5.75 -10.75
CA LEU A 287 -21.50 -5.62 -10.84
C LEU A 287 -22.06 -5.57 -9.40
N SER A 288 -22.71 -4.45 -9.05
CA SER A 288 -23.29 -4.30 -7.72
C SER A 288 -24.53 -5.19 -7.59
N PRO A 289 -24.72 -5.90 -6.46
CA PRO A 289 -25.89 -6.76 -6.24
C PRO A 289 -27.23 -6.00 -6.27
N ALA A 290 -27.20 -4.66 -6.24
CA ALA A 290 -28.38 -3.82 -6.35
C ALA A 290 -28.99 -3.74 -7.78
N ALA A 291 -28.25 -4.13 -8.83
CA ALA A 291 -28.75 -4.11 -10.20
C ALA A 291 -29.86 -5.16 -10.45
N GLU A 292 -29.88 -6.25 -9.67
CA GLU A 292 -30.88 -7.32 -9.83
C GLU A 292 -32.28 -6.90 -9.32
N THR A 293 -32.34 -6.00 -8.33
CA THR A 293 -33.60 -5.45 -7.82
C THR A 293 -34.30 -4.46 -8.77
N ALA A 294 -33.60 -3.95 -9.80
CA ALA A 294 -34.17 -3.00 -10.76
C ALA A 294 -34.77 -3.69 -12.00
N ILE A 295 -34.46 -4.97 -12.23
CA ILE A 295 -34.96 -5.74 -13.39
C ILE A 295 -36.17 -6.61 -12.99
N ALA A 296 -36.48 -6.70 -11.69
CA ALA A 296 -37.61 -7.46 -11.14
C ALA A 296 -38.81 -6.59 -10.71
N ARG A 297 -38.97 -5.39 -11.29
CA ARG A 297 -40.19 -4.56 -11.13
C ARG A 297 -40.84 -4.23 -12.45
#